data_AF-A0A644W3L5-F1
#
_entry.id   AF-A0A644W3L5-F1
#
_cell.length_a   1.000
_cell.length_b   1.000
_cell.length_c   1.000
_cell.angle_alpha   90.00
_cell.angle_beta   90.00
_cell.angle_gamma   90.00
#
_symmetry.space_group_name_H-M   'P 1'
#
loop_
_entity.id
_entity.type
_entity.pdbx_description
1 polymer ?
#
loop_
_entity_poly.entity_id
_entity_poly.type
_entity_poly.pdbx_seq_one_letter_code
_entity_poly.pdbx_strand_id
1 'polypeptide(L)'
;MGKVYTGFGYWDVGAWILFFAVAAFYILWLRAQGRSDYKKGTAQDEIYWSGNEVPEDGADLTVPASSAYWGFRKALEPFYKGLLGMHTGLPADVVGYYVLTVAVLAVFVLLV
;
A
#
# COMPACT_ATOMS: atom_id res chain seq x y z
N MET A 1 -2.79 31.56 -15.96
CA MET A 1 -3.01 30.17 -16.44
C MET A 1 -1.75 29.39 -16.08
N GLY A 2 -1.76 28.50 -15.08
CA GLY A 2 -0.53 27.81 -14.61
C GLY A 2 -0.38 27.63 -13.11
N LYS A 3 -1.32 28.14 -12.30
CA LYS A 3 -1.37 27.92 -10.84
C LYS A 3 -2.62 27.14 -10.47
N VAL A 4 -2.45 26.04 -9.72
CA VAL A 4 -3.54 25.24 -9.14
C VAL A 4 -3.62 25.54 -7.65
N TYR A 5 -4.78 26.00 -7.17
CA TYR A 5 -5.01 26.30 -5.76
C TYR A 5 -5.63 25.10 -5.05
N THR A 6 -5.05 24.67 -3.94
CA THR A 6 -5.43 23.41 -3.25
C THR A 6 -6.02 23.62 -1.85
N GLY A 7 -6.21 24.88 -1.44
CA GLY A 7 -6.64 25.22 -0.07
C GLY A 7 -5.53 25.21 0.98
N PHE A 8 -4.35 24.64 0.66
CA PHE A 8 -3.15 24.66 1.51
C PHE A 8 -1.96 25.39 0.84
N GLY A 9 -2.19 26.03 -0.31
CA GLY A 9 -1.17 26.73 -1.09
C GLY A 9 -1.52 26.81 -2.58
N TYR A 10 -0.53 27.18 -3.40
CA TYR A 10 -0.63 27.15 -4.86
C TYR A 10 0.49 26.29 -5.47
N TRP A 11 0.15 25.57 -6.53
CA TRP A 11 1.06 24.76 -7.32
C TRP A 11 1.33 25.45 -8.64
N ASP A 12 2.57 25.86 -8.87
CA ASP A 12 2.99 26.49 -10.11
C ASP A 12 3.60 25.45 -11.06
N VAL A 13 2.95 25.21 -12.19
CA VAL A 13 3.38 24.18 -13.16
C VAL A 13 4.78 24.48 -13.71
N GLY A 14 5.11 25.76 -13.91
CA GLY A 14 6.43 26.16 -14.39
C GLY A 14 7.52 25.88 -13.38
N ALA A 15 7.27 26.17 -12.09
CA ALA A 15 8.20 25.86 -11.01
C ALA A 15 8.49 24.35 -10.91
N TRP A 16 7.48 23.49 -11.08
CA TRP A 16 7.66 22.04 -11.09
C TRP A 16 8.46 21.54 -12.29
N ILE A 17 8.19 22.05 -13.49
CA ILE A 17 8.97 21.72 -14.69
C ILE A 17 10.45 22.11 -14.47
N LEU A 18 10.71 23.31 -13.95
CA LEU A 18 12.07 23.75 -13.64
C LEU A 18 12.73 22.86 -12.59
N PHE A 19 12.03 22.52 -11.51
CA PHE A 19 12.53 21.60 -10.49
C PHE A 19 12.94 20.25 -11.09
N PHE A 20 12.10 19.63 -11.90
CA PHE A 20 12.42 18.34 -12.53
C PHE A 20 13.56 18.46 -13.54
N ALA A 21 13.64 19.56 -14.29
CA ALA A 21 14.76 19.81 -15.21
C ALA A 21 16.10 19.91 -14.45
N VAL A 22 16.13 20.64 -13.34
CA VAL A 22 17.32 20.77 -12.49
C VAL A 22 17.70 19.43 -11.86
N ALA A 23 16.72 18.70 -11.32
CA ALA A 23 16.96 17.36 -10.76
C ALA A 23 17.51 16.39 -11.81
N ALA A 24 16.91 16.35 -13.01
CA ALA A 24 17.37 15.52 -14.11
C ALA A 24 18.79 15.88 -14.55
N PHE A 25 19.12 17.17 -14.64
CA PHE A 25 20.47 17.64 -14.93
C PHE A 25 21.48 17.07 -13.94
N TYR A 26 21.25 17.22 -12.63
CA TYR A 26 22.18 16.73 -11.61
C TYR A 26 22.29 15.20 -11.61
N ILE A 27 21.17 14.48 -11.79
CA ILE A 27 21.18 13.01 -11.88
C ILE A 27 22.01 12.55 -13.08
N LEU A 28 21.78 13.12 -14.26
CA LEU A 28 22.50 12.76 -15.47
C LEU A 28 23.97 13.18 -15.43
N TRP A 29 24.26 14.35 -14.83
CA TRP A 29 25.62 14.81 -14.60
C TRP A 29 26.39 13.88 -13.67
N LEU A 30 25.81 13.49 -12.52
CA LEU A 30 26.39 12.51 -11.60
C LEU A 30 26.60 11.15 -12.28
N ARG A 31 25.61 10.68 -13.05
CA ARG A 31 25.73 9.45 -13.84
C ARG A 31 26.90 9.54 -14.83
N ALA A 32 27.10 10.68 -15.47
CA ALA A 32 28.20 10.91 -16.42
C ALA A 32 29.58 10.97 -15.74
N GLN A 33 29.64 11.24 -14.42
CA GLN A 33 30.89 11.11 -13.65
C GLN A 33 31.22 9.66 -13.28
N GLY A 34 30.32 8.71 -13.57
CA GLY A 34 30.54 7.28 -13.33
C GLY A 34 31.74 6.74 -14.11
N ARG A 35 32.46 5.80 -13.50
CA ARG A 35 33.60 5.13 -14.12
C ARG A 35 33.15 4.20 -15.24
N SER A 36 33.61 4.46 -16.47
CA SER A 36 33.30 3.62 -17.62
C SER A 36 34.05 2.28 -17.62
N ASP A 37 35.09 2.15 -16.78
CA ASP A 37 35.93 0.97 -16.65
C ASP A 37 35.43 -0.03 -15.58
N TYR A 38 34.18 0.12 -15.12
CA TYR A 38 33.54 -0.86 -14.26
C TYR A 38 33.38 -2.20 -14.98
N LYS A 39 33.48 -3.30 -14.23
CA LYS A 39 33.36 -4.65 -14.79
C LYS A 39 31.89 -5.07 -14.87
N LYS A 40 31.26 -4.80 -16.02
CA LYS A 40 29.88 -5.18 -16.31
C LYS A 40 29.67 -6.70 -16.18
N GLY A 41 28.54 -7.11 -15.59
CA GLY A 41 28.23 -8.53 -15.36
C GLY A 41 29.10 -9.21 -14.29
N THR A 42 29.74 -8.44 -13.43
CA THR A 42 30.42 -8.94 -12.22
C THR A 42 29.74 -8.39 -10.97
N ALA A 43 30.20 -8.80 -9.79
CA ALA A 43 29.74 -8.24 -8.51
C ALA A 43 29.85 -6.70 -8.40
N GLN A 44 30.59 -6.02 -9.29
CA GLN A 44 30.62 -4.55 -9.38
C GLN A 44 29.35 -3.93 -9.99
N ASP A 45 28.54 -4.73 -10.68
CA ASP A 45 27.26 -4.36 -11.29
C ASP A 45 26.07 -4.67 -10.35
N GLU A 46 26.33 -5.37 -9.25
CA GLU A 46 25.33 -5.78 -8.26
C GLU A 46 25.02 -4.66 -7.26
N ILE A 47 23.81 -4.70 -6.70
CA ILE A 47 23.42 -3.80 -5.62
C ILE A 47 24.29 -4.09 -4.39
N TYR A 48 24.90 -3.06 -3.81
CA TYR A 48 25.64 -3.22 -2.56
C TYR A 48 24.68 -3.64 -1.42
N TRP A 49 24.81 -4.89 -0.99
CA TRP A 49 24.03 -5.45 0.13
C TRP A 49 24.91 -5.81 1.32
N SER A 50 25.65 -4.82 1.84
CA SER A 50 26.52 -4.99 3.01
C SER A 50 27.51 -6.16 2.90
N GLY A 51 27.91 -6.51 1.67
CA GLY A 51 28.82 -7.63 1.38
C GLY A 51 28.16 -9.01 1.31
N ASN A 52 26.84 -9.12 1.41
CA ASN A 52 26.09 -10.36 1.21
C ASN A 52 25.58 -10.49 -0.23
N GLU A 53 25.32 -11.73 -0.66
CA GLU A 53 24.59 -11.98 -1.92
C GLU A 53 23.18 -11.38 -1.85
N VAL A 54 22.76 -10.71 -2.91
CA VAL A 54 21.42 -10.13 -3.03
C VAL A 54 20.44 -11.28 -3.31
N PRO A 55 19.44 -11.54 -2.45
CA PRO A 55 18.41 -12.54 -2.73
C PRO A 55 17.64 -12.15 -4.00
N GLU A 56 17.44 -13.11 -4.93
CA GLU A 56 16.84 -12.85 -6.24
C GLU A 56 15.46 -12.15 -6.18
N ASP A 57 14.68 -12.41 -5.11
CA ASP A 57 13.32 -11.88 -4.95
C ASP A 57 13.16 -10.84 -3.82
N GLY A 58 14.23 -10.51 -3.10
CA GLY A 58 14.19 -9.60 -1.95
C GLY A 58 13.22 -9.99 -0.82
N ALA A 59 12.62 -11.18 -0.88
CA ALA A 59 11.72 -11.71 0.12
C ALA A 59 12.42 -11.90 1.48
N ASP A 60 13.71 -12.23 1.44
CA ASP A 60 14.56 -12.35 2.63
C ASP A 60 15.24 -11.01 3.01
N LEU A 61 15.13 -9.96 2.17
CA LEU A 61 15.72 -8.64 2.40
C LEU A 61 14.90 -7.76 3.34
N THR A 62 13.59 -7.97 3.42
CA THR A 62 12.67 -7.04 4.09
C THR A 62 11.70 -7.77 5.00
N VAL A 63 11.43 -7.18 6.17
CA VAL A 63 10.26 -7.55 6.96
C VAL A 63 9.04 -7.29 6.07
N PRO A 64 8.27 -8.32 5.68
CA PRO A 64 7.24 -8.13 4.68
C PRO A 64 6.25 -7.07 5.15
N ALA A 65 5.71 -6.27 4.23
CA ALA A 65 4.73 -5.24 4.60
C ALA A 65 3.51 -5.82 5.33
N SER A 66 3.22 -7.11 5.12
CA SER A 66 2.22 -7.85 5.90
C SER A 66 2.60 -7.97 7.39
N SER A 67 3.87 -8.01 7.76
CA SER A 67 4.28 -7.95 9.16
C SER A 67 3.95 -6.61 9.82
N ALA A 68 3.82 -5.53 9.05
CA ALA A 68 3.27 -4.29 9.59
C ALA A 68 1.83 -4.55 10.05
N TYR A 69 1.54 -4.22 11.31
CA TYR A 69 0.24 -4.44 11.95
C TYR A 69 -0.19 -5.91 12.05
N TRP A 70 0.74 -6.87 12.01
CA TRP A 70 0.41 -8.29 12.19
C TRP A 70 -0.39 -8.53 13.47
N GLY A 71 0.01 -7.93 14.60
CA GLY A 71 -0.71 -8.06 15.87
C GLY A 71 -2.14 -7.53 15.80
N PHE A 72 -2.37 -6.41 15.12
CA PHE A 72 -3.71 -5.85 14.91
C PHE A 72 -4.57 -6.75 14.02
N ARG A 73 -4.02 -7.23 12.89
CA ARG A 73 -4.74 -8.15 11.99
C ARG A 73 -5.04 -9.48 12.67
N LYS A 74 -4.10 -10.00 13.48
CA LYS A 74 -4.28 -11.23 14.26
C LYS A 74 -5.34 -11.07 15.34
N ALA A 75 -5.36 -9.94 16.02
CA ALA A 75 -6.40 -9.62 17.02
C ALA A 75 -7.81 -9.54 16.40
N LEU A 76 -7.93 -9.04 15.17
CA LEU A 76 -9.20 -8.95 14.45
C LEU A 76 -9.61 -10.22 13.70
N GLU A 77 -8.72 -11.22 13.59
CA GLU A 77 -9.00 -12.46 12.83
C GLU A 77 -10.29 -13.18 13.29
N PRO A 78 -10.56 -13.36 14.60
CA PRO A 78 -11.80 -14.02 15.03
C PRO A 78 -13.06 -13.24 14.65
N PHE A 79 -13.00 -11.90 14.73
CA PHE A 79 -14.11 -11.02 14.34
C PHE A 79 -14.45 -11.18 12.86
N TYR A 80 -13.44 -11.10 11.99
CA TYR A 80 -13.63 -11.28 10.55
C TYR A 80 -14.07 -12.69 10.18
N LYS A 81 -13.55 -13.73 10.86
CA LYS A 81 -14.03 -15.11 10.66
C LYS A 81 -15.51 -15.26 10.97
N GLY A 82 -15.98 -14.67 12.07
CA GLY A 82 -17.40 -14.64 12.41
C GLY A 82 -18.23 -13.92 11.36
N LEU A 83 -17.79 -12.71 10.97
CA LEU A 83 -18.51 -11.88 10.01
C LEU A 83 -18.61 -12.54 8.62
N LEU A 84 -17.51 -13.09 8.12
CA LEU A 84 -17.49 -13.81 6.84
C LEU A 84 -18.31 -15.11 6.91
N GLY A 85 -18.31 -15.79 8.06
CA GLY A 85 -19.15 -16.99 8.28
C GLY A 85 -20.65 -16.73 8.15
N MET A 86 -21.10 -15.50 8.40
CA MET A 86 -22.50 -15.08 8.18
C MET A 86 -22.85 -14.83 6.70
N HIS A 87 -21.85 -14.79 5.81
CA HIS A 87 -22.03 -14.52 4.37
C HIS A 87 -21.89 -15.81 3.55
N THR A 88 -22.73 -16.80 3.83
CA THR A 88 -22.72 -18.13 3.18
C THR A 88 -23.04 -18.08 1.68
N GLY A 89 -23.68 -17.00 1.21
CA GLY A 89 -24.18 -16.86 -0.16
C GLY A 89 -25.49 -17.62 -0.43
N LEU A 90 -26.06 -18.28 0.58
CA LEU A 90 -27.34 -18.99 0.47
C LEU A 90 -28.51 -18.00 0.62
N PRO A 91 -29.47 -17.94 -0.32
CA PRO A 91 -30.61 -17.03 -0.23
C PRO A 91 -31.46 -17.21 1.04
N ALA A 92 -31.56 -18.46 1.52
CA ALA A 92 -32.31 -18.79 2.73
C ALA A 92 -31.73 -18.09 3.98
N ASP A 93 -30.41 -18.00 4.11
CA ASP A 93 -29.76 -17.35 5.25
C ASP A 93 -30.00 -15.84 5.24
N VAL A 94 -29.97 -15.22 4.05
CA VAL A 94 -30.29 -13.79 3.87
C VAL A 94 -31.74 -13.50 4.24
N VAL A 95 -32.69 -14.32 3.76
CA VAL A 95 -34.11 -14.20 4.14
C VAL A 95 -34.28 -14.40 5.64
N GLY A 96 -33.58 -15.37 6.22
CA GLY A 96 -33.55 -15.61 7.67
C GLY A 96 -33.11 -14.37 8.45
N TYR A 97 -32.05 -13.68 8.02
CA TYR A 97 -31.60 -12.44 8.64
C TYR A 97 -32.63 -11.31 8.54
N TYR A 98 -33.33 -11.17 7.40
CA TYR A 98 -34.41 -10.20 7.28
C TYR A 98 -35.56 -10.49 8.25
N VAL A 99 -36.01 -11.74 8.32
CA VAL A 99 -37.08 -12.14 9.25
C VAL A 99 -36.69 -11.89 10.70
N LEU A 100 -35.46 -12.28 11.08
CA LEU A 100 -34.93 -12.03 12.42
C LEU A 100 -34.89 -10.54 12.74
N THR A 101 -34.40 -9.71 11.81
CA THR A 101 -34.31 -8.26 11.99
C THR A 101 -35.70 -7.64 12.18
N VAL A 102 -36.68 -8.03 11.36
CA VAL A 102 -38.07 -7.55 11.50
C VAL A 102 -38.67 -7.99 12.83
N ALA A 103 -38.45 -9.24 13.24
CA ALA A 103 -38.95 -9.74 14.52
C ALA A 103 -38.36 -8.96 15.71
N VAL A 104 -37.04 -8.71 15.69
CA VAL A 104 -36.34 -7.91 16.71
C VAL A 104 -36.89 -6.48 16.75
N LEU A 105 -37.07 -5.84 15.58
CA LEU A 105 -37.65 -4.50 15.50
C LEU A 105 -39.10 -4.47 16.01
N ALA A 106 -39.91 -5.47 15.68
CA ALA A 106 -41.29 -5.58 16.17
C ALA A 106 -41.32 -5.67 17.70
N VAL A 107 -40.42 -6.44 18.31
CA VAL A 107 -40.28 -6.50 19.77
C VAL A 107 -39.96 -5.12 20.35
N PHE A 108 -39.00 -4.39 19.78
CA PHE A 108 -38.68 -3.05 20.25
C PHE A 108 -39.84 -2.07 20.10
N VAL A 109 -40.59 -2.12 19.00
CA VAL A 109 -41.74 -1.25 18.76
C VAL A 109 -42.92 -1.57 19.68
N LEU A 110 -43.10 -2.84 20.06
CA LEU A 110 -44.22 -3.27 20.91
C LEU A 110 -43.92 -3.17 22.42
N LEU A 111 -42.65 -3.10 22.81
CA LEU A 111 -42.22 -2.95 24.20
C LEU A 111 -41.93 -1.50 24.62
N VAL A 112 -41.85 -0.58 23.66
CA VAL A 112 -41.83 0.88 23.88
C VAL A 112 -43.26 1.41 23.84
#